data_AF-A0A439D3X3-F1
#
_entry.id   AF-A0A439D3X3-F1
#
_cell.length_a   1.000
_cell.length_b   1.000
_cell.length_c   1.000
_cell.angle_alpha   90.00
_cell.angle_beta   90.00
_cell.angle_gamma   90.00
#
_symmetry.space_group_name_H-M   'P 1'
#
loop_
_entity.id
_entity.type
_entity.pdbx_description
1 polymer ?
#
loop_
_entity_poly.entity_id
_entity_poly.type
_entity_poly.pdbx_seq_one_letter_code
_entity_poly.pdbx_strand_id
1 'polypeptide(L)'
;MVRGNKVRDIDLSIRFKHGNQTIFLFVDAMATFGQIQVELLGILEERYPDGILTSTIPPRRTNLPTDASQIKFAVLKNKVDPTEGWDPLDFELDDHPVDKGFEDNMMVAFAIVMDDTDDAHFEVEFPSYEEDELEDAGE
;
A
#
# COMPACT_ATOMS: atom_id res chain seq x y z
N MET A 1 2.20 15.52 -13.74
CA MET A 1 0.83 15.84 -14.18
C MET A 1 -0.02 14.63 -13.83
N VAL A 2 -0.50 14.55 -12.59
CA VAL A 2 -1.44 13.50 -12.18
C VAL A 2 -2.65 13.62 -13.10
N ARG A 3 -2.92 12.59 -13.90
CA ARG A 3 -4.16 12.55 -14.67
C ARG A 3 -5.27 12.61 -13.63
N GLY A 4 -6.05 13.69 -13.65
CA GLY A 4 -7.30 13.74 -12.92
C GLY A 4 -8.23 12.70 -13.53
N ASN A 5 -8.09 11.44 -13.14
CA ASN A 5 -9.05 10.41 -13.46
C ASN A 5 -10.36 10.85 -12.80
N LYS A 6 -11.34 11.14 -13.64
CA LYS A 6 -12.69 11.49 -13.20
C LYS A 6 -13.22 10.25 -12.49
N VAL A 7 -13.37 10.32 -11.16
CA VAL A 7 -13.90 9.22 -10.36
C VAL A 7 -15.23 8.77 -10.96
N ARG A 8 -15.33 7.50 -11.34
CA ARG A 8 -16.52 6.86 -11.88
C ARG A 8 -17.23 6.09 -10.77
N ASP A 9 -18.52 5.81 -10.97
CA ASP A 9 -19.32 4.97 -10.06
C ASP A 9 -18.78 3.53 -9.89
N ILE A 10 -17.81 3.12 -10.72
CA ILE A 10 -17.16 1.80 -10.66
C ILE A 10 -15.80 1.84 -9.93
N ASP A 11 -15.32 3.02 -9.53
CA ASP A 11 -14.03 3.14 -8.88
C ASP A 11 -14.15 2.75 -7.39
N LEU A 12 -13.22 1.91 -6.94
CA LEU A 12 -13.13 1.41 -5.58
C LEU A 12 -12.23 2.33 -4.76
N SER A 13 -12.66 2.69 -3.55
CA SER A 13 -11.86 3.45 -2.60
C SER A 13 -10.89 2.51 -1.87
N ILE A 14 -9.62 2.45 -2.26
CA ILE A 14 -8.65 1.53 -1.68
C ILE A 14 -7.69 2.25 -0.73
N ARG A 15 -7.42 1.63 0.43
CA ARG A 15 -6.42 2.09 1.40
C ARG A 15 -5.14 1.27 1.28
N PHE A 16 -4.16 1.81 0.56
CA PHE A 16 -2.83 1.22 0.44
C PHE A 16 -2.00 1.51 1.69
N LYS A 17 -1.41 0.46 2.29
CA LYS A 17 -0.67 0.52 3.56
C LYS A 17 0.78 0.07 3.38
N HIS A 18 1.72 0.81 3.94
CA HIS A 18 3.13 0.43 4.02
C HIS A 18 3.79 1.12 5.21
N GLY A 19 4.28 0.34 6.17
CA GLY A 19 4.67 0.83 7.48
C GLY A 19 3.52 1.59 8.14
N ASN A 20 3.81 2.76 8.68
CA ASN A 20 2.81 3.69 9.23
C ASN A 20 2.08 4.56 8.17
N GLN A 21 2.40 4.43 6.88
CA GLN A 21 1.78 5.23 5.83
C GLN A 21 0.48 4.62 5.31
N THR A 22 -0.49 5.49 5.04
CA THR A 22 -1.74 5.13 4.37
C THR A 22 -1.95 6.05 3.18
N ILE A 23 -2.05 5.46 1.99
CA ILE A 23 -2.33 6.15 0.74
C ILE A 23 -3.73 5.78 0.30
N PHE A 24 -4.59 6.78 0.11
CA PHE A 24 -5.94 6.61 -0.39
C PHE A 24 -5.94 6.80 -1.90
N LEU A 25 -6.39 5.79 -2.63
CA LEU A 25 -6.46 5.81 -4.09
C LEU A 25 -7.83 5.31 -4.56
N PHE A 26 -8.41 6.01 -5.53
CA PHE A 26 -9.55 5.51 -6.29
C PHE A 26 -9.04 4.60 -7.40
N VAL A 27 -9.37 3.32 -7.32
CA VAL A 27 -8.94 2.28 -8.26
C VAL A 27 -10.10 1.91 -9.17
N ASP A 28 -9.92 2.03 -10.48
CA ASP A 28 -10.88 1.46 -11.44
C ASP A 28 -10.87 -0.07 -11.31
N ALA A 29 -12.01 -0.66 -10.98
CA ALA A 29 -12.15 -2.11 -10.84
C ALA A 29 -11.82 -2.89 -12.14
N MET A 30 -11.88 -2.23 -13.30
CA MET A 30 -11.53 -2.77 -14.61
C MET A 30 -10.13 -2.36 -15.10
N ALA A 31 -9.37 -1.58 -14.33
CA ALA A 31 -7.97 -1.34 -14.64
C ALA A 31 -7.16 -2.62 -14.45
N THR A 32 -5.97 -2.65 -15.04
CA THR A 32 -5.01 -3.74 -14.83
C THR A 32 -4.15 -3.46 -13.60
N PHE A 33 -3.65 -4.48 -12.91
CA PHE A 33 -2.74 -4.26 -11.79
C PHE A 33 -1.47 -3.51 -12.18
N GLY A 34 -0.95 -3.71 -13.39
CA GLY A 34 0.17 -2.92 -13.90
C GLY A 34 -0.13 -1.41 -13.95
N GLN A 35 -1.35 -1.02 -14.32
CA GLN A 35 -1.77 0.39 -14.29
C GLN A 35 -1.85 0.92 -12.86
N ILE A 36 -2.35 0.12 -11.91
CA ILE A 36 -2.46 0.50 -10.50
C ILE A 36 -1.07 0.68 -9.89
N GLN A 37 -0.12 -0.21 -10.19
CA GLN A 37 1.27 -0.08 -9.76
C GLN A 37 1.90 1.21 -10.28
N VAL A 38 1.71 1.55 -11.56
CA VAL A 38 2.25 2.78 -12.16
C VAL A 38 1.63 4.02 -11.52
N GLU A 39 0.32 4.01 -11.27
CA GLU A 39 -0.36 5.13 -10.62
C GLU A 39 0.12 5.32 -9.17
N LEU A 40 0.23 4.23 -8.41
CA LEU A 40 0.75 4.26 -7.05
C LEU A 40 2.21 4.75 -7.04
N LEU A 41 3.07 4.26 -7.93
CA LEU A 41 4.46 4.72 -8.03
C LEU A 41 4.53 6.23 -8.32
N GLY A 42 3.73 6.73 -9.26
CA GLY A 42 3.71 8.17 -9.56
C GLY A 42 3.28 9.02 -8.36
N ILE A 43 2.34 8.54 -7.54
CA ILE A 43 1.96 9.20 -6.28
C ILE A 43 3.12 9.15 -5.28
N LEU A 44 3.80 8.02 -5.17
CA LEU A 44 4.94 7.85 -4.27
C LEU A 44 6.08 8.79 -4.63
N GLU A 45 6.43 8.91 -5.91
CA GLU A 45 7.46 9.82 -6.40
C GLU A 45 7.12 11.29 -6.15
N GLU A 46 5.84 11.68 -6.32
CA GLU A 46 5.39 13.06 -6.11
C GLU A 46 5.36 13.43 -4.61
N ARG A 47 4.90 12.51 -3.76
CA ARG A 47 4.65 12.77 -2.34
C ARG A 47 5.86 12.48 -1.45
N TYR A 48 6.69 11.52 -1.84
CA TYR A 48 7.79 10.98 -1.04
C TYR A 48 9.08 10.87 -1.87
N PRO A 49 9.59 11.99 -2.44
CA PRO A 49 10.74 11.96 -3.34
C PRO A 49 12.01 11.38 -2.70
N ASP A 50 12.13 11.47 -1.38
CA ASP A 50 13.26 10.92 -0.59
C ASP A 50 12.97 9.52 -0.01
N GLY A 51 11.93 8.84 -0.49
CA GLY A 51 11.47 7.54 0.01
C GLY A 51 10.43 7.64 1.14
N ILE A 52 9.81 6.50 1.42
CA ILE A 52 8.68 6.37 2.34
C ILE A 52 9.21 6.17 3.76
N LEU A 53 8.82 7.02 4.72
CA LEU A 53 9.09 6.80 6.14
C LEU A 53 8.17 5.68 6.64
N THR A 54 8.70 4.50 6.93
CA THR A 54 7.90 3.31 7.28
C THR A 54 7.78 3.05 8.76
N SER A 55 8.76 3.50 9.55
CA SER A 55 8.73 3.42 11.01
C SER A 55 9.31 4.70 11.58
N THR A 56 8.73 5.18 12.68
CA THR A 56 9.22 6.36 13.41
C THR A 56 10.30 5.99 14.42
N ILE A 57 10.25 4.78 15.00
CA ILE A 57 11.14 4.34 16.09
C ILE A 57 11.51 2.86 15.91
N PRO A 58 12.71 2.53 15.38
CA PRO A 58 13.72 3.43 14.85
C PRO A 58 13.31 4.03 13.49
N PRO A 59 13.74 5.26 13.15
CA PRO A 59 13.45 5.86 11.85
C PRO A 59 13.95 4.97 10.70
N ARG A 60 13.02 4.45 9.90
CA ARG A 60 13.33 3.63 8.72
C ARG A 60 12.68 4.21 7.48
N ARG A 61 13.44 4.26 6.39
CA ARG A 61 12.96 4.64 5.07
C ARG A 61 13.03 3.48 4.10
N THR A 62 11.97 3.29 3.34
CA THR A 62 11.96 2.44 2.15
C THR A 62 12.20 3.31 0.93
N ASN A 63 13.26 3.01 0.16
CA ASN A 63 13.51 3.71 -1.10
C ASN A 63 12.42 3.38 -2.11
N LEU A 64 12.11 4.32 -3.00
CA LEU A 64 11.16 4.09 -4.08
C LEU A 64 11.70 3.07 -5.08
N PRO A 65 10.85 2.22 -5.68
CA PRO A 65 11.30 1.33 -6.74
C PRO A 65 11.60 2.12 -8.01
N THR A 66 12.45 1.57 -8.86
CA THR A 66 12.71 2.11 -10.21
C THR A 66 11.69 1.62 -11.23
N ASP A 67 11.04 0.48 -10.96
CA ASP A 67 10.00 -0.09 -11.80
C ASP A 67 8.74 -0.36 -10.97
N ALA A 68 7.57 -0.02 -11.51
CA ALA A 68 6.29 -0.24 -10.87
C ALA A 68 6.01 -1.73 -10.57
N SER A 69 6.55 -2.66 -11.37
CA SER A 69 6.38 -4.11 -11.17
C SER A 69 6.99 -4.63 -9.86
N GLN A 70 7.88 -3.85 -9.25
CA GLN A 70 8.50 -4.13 -7.95
C GLN A 70 7.54 -3.90 -6.78
N ILE A 71 6.39 -3.28 -7.01
CA ILE A 71 5.35 -3.08 -6.00
C ILE A 71 4.49 -4.34 -5.94
N LYS A 72 4.57 -5.08 -4.83
CA LYS A 72 3.70 -6.24 -4.58
C LYS A 72 2.54 -5.83 -3.68
N PHE A 73 1.42 -6.53 -3.80
CA PHE A 73 0.23 -6.29 -2.99
C PHE A 73 -0.06 -7.50 -2.09
N ALA A 74 -0.67 -7.23 -0.94
CA ALA A 74 -1.20 -8.25 -0.06
C ALA A 74 -2.53 -7.81 0.54
N VAL A 75 -3.35 -8.79 0.89
CA VAL A 75 -4.65 -8.60 1.52
C VAL A 75 -4.61 -9.14 2.94
N LEU A 76 -5.54 -8.71 3.79
CA LEU A 76 -5.61 -9.26 5.14
C LEU A 76 -5.98 -10.74 5.10
N LYS A 77 -5.26 -11.56 5.88
CA LYS A 77 -5.63 -12.96 6.16
C LYS A 77 -7.04 -13.05 6.74
N ASN A 78 -7.32 -12.16 7.70
CA ASN A 78 -8.61 -12.00 8.32
C ASN A 78 -9.11 -10.56 8.14
N LYS A 79 -10.20 -10.37 7.39
CA LYS A 79 -10.78 -9.04 7.11
C LYS A 79 -11.18 -8.26 8.38
N VAL A 80 -11.40 -8.94 9.50
CA VAL A 80 -11.81 -8.30 10.76
C VAL A 80 -10.69 -8.21 11.80
N ASP A 81 -9.55 -8.87 11.57
CA ASP A 81 -8.40 -8.83 12.47
C ASP A 81 -7.09 -8.60 11.69
N PRO A 82 -6.61 -7.34 11.64
CA PRO A 82 -5.37 -7.02 10.93
C PRO A 82 -4.11 -7.58 11.60
N THR A 83 -4.19 -8.05 12.85
CA THR A 83 -3.04 -8.59 13.58
C THR A 83 -2.65 -10.00 13.13
N GLU A 84 -3.56 -10.71 12.45
CA GLU A 84 -3.29 -12.03 11.86
C GLU A 84 -2.34 -11.96 10.65
N GLY A 85 -2.07 -10.76 10.15
CA GLY A 85 -1.11 -10.48 9.10
C GLY A 85 -1.69 -10.52 7.69
N TRP A 86 -0.79 -10.66 6.71
CA TRP A 86 -1.07 -10.43 5.30
C TRP A 86 -0.86 -11.69 4.47
N ASP A 87 -1.76 -11.92 3.52
CA ASP A 87 -1.61 -12.92 2.46
C ASP A 87 -1.18 -12.21 1.17
N PRO A 88 0.01 -12.53 0.61
CA PRO A 88 0.45 -12.01 -0.67
C PRO A 88 -0.61 -12.26 -1.75
N LEU A 89 -0.94 -11.22 -2.51
CA LEU A 89 -1.89 -11.32 -3.59
C LEU A 89 -1.20 -11.94 -4.82
N ASP A 90 -1.74 -13.06 -5.29
CA ASP A 90 -1.30 -13.70 -6.53
C ASP A 90 -2.03 -13.09 -7.74
N PHE A 91 -1.30 -12.34 -8.58
CA PHE A 91 -1.83 -11.69 -9.77
C PHE A 91 -0.79 -11.53 -10.88
N GLU A 92 -1.28 -11.55 -12.12
CA GLU A 92 -0.53 -11.15 -13.31
C GLU A 92 -0.80 -9.67 -13.62
N LEU A 93 0.11 -9.01 -14.33
CA LEU A 93 0.03 -7.56 -14.57
C LEU A 93 -1.23 -7.12 -15.32
N ASP A 94 -1.81 -8.00 -16.13
CA ASP A 94 -3.03 -7.80 -16.91
C ASP A 94 -4.32 -8.23 -16.19
N ASP A 95 -4.21 -8.83 -14.99
CA ASP A 95 -5.37 -9.15 -14.15
C ASP A 95 -6.08 -7.86 -13.69
N HIS A 96 -7.38 -7.98 -13.40
CA HIS A 96 -8.22 -6.88 -12.93
C HIS A 96 -8.56 -7.01 -11.43
N PRO A 97 -8.66 -5.90 -10.67
CA PRO A 97 -9.03 -5.91 -9.26
C PRO A 97 -10.34 -6.66 -8.97
N VAL A 98 -11.34 -6.52 -9.85
CA VAL A 98 -12.63 -7.19 -9.71
C VAL A 98 -12.48 -8.72 -9.68
N ASP A 99 -11.52 -9.26 -10.42
CA ASP A 99 -11.29 -10.71 -10.53
C ASP A 99 -10.50 -11.25 -9.33
N LYS A 100 -9.82 -10.37 -8.59
CA LYS A 100 -9.03 -10.67 -7.39
C LYS A 100 -9.73 -10.30 -6.09
N GLY A 101 -11.03 -10.00 -6.14
CA GLY A 101 -11.85 -9.76 -4.96
C GLY A 101 -11.62 -8.40 -4.28
N PHE A 102 -11.16 -7.39 -5.03
CA PHE A 102 -11.11 -6.02 -4.51
C PHE A 102 -12.53 -5.50 -4.26
N GLU A 103 -12.71 -4.93 -3.09
CA GLU A 103 -13.98 -4.36 -2.63
C GLU A 103 -13.78 -2.88 -2.32
N ASP A 104 -14.86 -2.10 -2.38
CA ASP A 104 -14.81 -0.70 -1.96
C ASP A 104 -14.43 -0.61 -0.47
N ASN A 105 -13.64 0.40 -0.12
CA ASN A 105 -13.09 0.60 1.22
C ASN A 105 -12.22 -0.56 1.74
N MET A 106 -11.64 -1.38 0.86
CA MET A 106 -10.68 -2.43 1.23
C MET A 106 -9.32 -1.86 1.68
N MET A 107 -8.66 -2.58 2.58
CA MET A 107 -7.27 -2.33 2.96
C MET A 107 -6.35 -3.29 2.21
N VAL A 108 -5.30 -2.75 1.60
CA VAL A 108 -4.31 -3.49 0.84
C VAL A 108 -2.93 -3.08 1.33
N ALA A 109 -2.11 -4.03 1.75
CA ALA A 109 -0.71 -3.76 2.01
C ALA A 109 0.06 -3.73 0.70
N PHE A 110 1.10 -2.90 0.62
CA PHE A 110 2.07 -2.98 -0.46
C PHE A 110 3.50 -3.09 0.09
N ALA A 111 4.35 -3.75 -0.68
CA ALA A 111 5.76 -3.90 -0.39
C ALA A 111 6.58 -3.60 -1.65
N ILE A 112 7.79 -3.09 -1.46
CA ILE A 112 8.73 -2.80 -2.54
C ILE A 112 9.81 -3.88 -2.53
N VAL A 113 9.92 -4.62 -3.62
CA VAL A 113 10.84 -5.75 -3.78
C VAL A 113 11.95 -5.35 -4.77
N MET A 114 13.16 -5.10 -4.25
CA MET A 114 14.28 -4.58 -5.06
C MET A 114 15.11 -5.67 -5.74
N ASP A 115 15.09 -6.90 -5.21
CA ASP A 115 15.82 -8.05 -5.73
C ASP A 115 14.84 -9.05 -6.37
N ASP A 116 15.31 -9.94 -7.27
CA ASP A 116 14.50 -11.03 -7.86
C ASP A 116 14.07 -12.11 -6.83
N THR A 117 14.09 -11.79 -5.54
CA THR A 117 13.53 -12.63 -4.48
C THR A 117 12.04 -12.38 -4.41
N ASP A 118 11.22 -13.41 -4.68
CA ASP A 118 9.76 -13.33 -4.54
C ASP A 118 9.27 -13.16 -3.08
N ASP A 119 10.19 -13.06 -2.11
CA ASP A 119 9.88 -12.88 -0.69
C ASP A 119 9.52 -11.42 -0.37
N ALA A 120 8.31 -11.01 -0.75
CA ALA A 120 7.74 -9.73 -0.35
C ALA A 120 7.39 -9.71 1.15
N HIS A 121 7.98 -8.80 1.91
CA HIS A 121 7.64 -8.57 3.32
C HIS A 121 6.66 -7.40 3.47
N PHE A 122 5.43 -7.70 3.89
CA PHE A 122 4.36 -6.73 4.08
C PHE A 122 4.36 -6.21 5.52
N GLU A 123 5.07 -5.11 5.73
CA GLU A 123 5.12 -4.39 7.01
C GLU A 123 4.03 -3.32 7.03
N VAL A 124 3.09 -3.41 7.98
CA VAL A 124 2.05 -2.40 8.23
C VAL A 124 1.96 -2.16 9.72
N GLU A 125 2.12 -0.90 10.12
CA GLU A 125 2.00 -0.46 11.50
C GLU A 125 0.60 0.15 11.69
N PHE A 126 -0.08 -0.25 12.76
CA PHE A 126 -1.33 0.35 13.18
C PHE A 126 -1.07 1.26 14.36
N PRO A 127 -1.51 2.53 14.31
CA PRO A 127 -1.36 3.42 15.45
C PRO A 127 -2.04 2.79 16.67
N SER A 128 -1.32 2.72 17.78
CA SER A 128 -1.82 2.26 19.07
C SER A 128 -1.89 3.44 20.02
N TYR A 129 -2.96 3.52 20.82
CA TYR A 129 -3.09 4.58 21.83
C TYR A 129 -2.03 4.46 22.94
N GLU A 130 -1.38 3.30 23.08
CA GLU A 130 -0.35 3.06 24.11
C GLU A 130 0.98 3.77 23.78
N GLU A 131 1.25 4.06 22.50
CA GLU A 131 2.46 4.79 22.09
C GLU A 131 2.41 6.29 22.43
N ASP A 132 1.21 6.88 22.51
CA ASP A 132 1.00 8.31 22.83
C ASP A 132 1.19 8.63 24.34
N GLU A 133 1.08 7.63 25.23
CA GLU A 133 1.21 7.83 26.69
C GLU A 133 2.67 7.94 27.17
N LEU A 134 3.65 7.62 26.34
CA LEU A 134 5.08 7.67 26.69
C LEU A 134 5.72 9.04 26.39
N GLU A 135 5.04 9.94 25.66
CA GLU A 135 5.57 11.27 25.33
C GLU A 135 5.24 12.36 26.39
N ASP A 136 4.32 12.11 27.33
CA ASP A 136 3.88 13.10 28.34
C ASP A 136 4.52 12.89 29.75
N ALA A 137 5.46 11.95 29.89
CA ALA A 137 6.09 11.62 31.18
C ALA A 137 7.49 12.23 31.38
N GLY A 138 7.83 13.30 30.66
CA GLY A 138 9.18 13.87 30.63
C GLY A 138 9.26 15.40 30.57
N GLU A 139 8.76 16.10 31.59
CA GLU A 139 9.23 17.43 32.00
C GLU A 139 9.60 17.47 33.49
#